data_AF-A0A3C1GT77-F1
#
_entry.id   AF-A0A3C1GT77-F1
#
_cell.length_a   1.000
_cell.length_b   1.000
_cell.length_c   1.000
_cell.angle_alpha   90.00
_cell.angle_beta   90.00
_cell.angle_gamma   90.00
#
_symmetry.space_group_name_H-M   'P 1'
#
loop_
_entity.id
_entity.type
_entity.pdbx_description
1 polymer ?
#
loop_
_entity_poly.entity_id
_entity_poly.type
_entity_poly.pdbx_seq_one_letter_code
_entity_poly.pdbx_strand_id
1 'polypeptide(L)'
;CYSLENVDKQRGKGAFDDSILGLHKLNALGYGRADTGLTLNLVYNPQGATLPPNQQMLEADYKRELKEHFNIEFNQLFALTNMPIQRFGAVLLAKNEFHPYMDLLKDNYDAGNLKEVMCRSTISVNWLGELFDCDFNQQLEMPVPNKSRQHLRDLLTQNPTGDDIAIGDHCYGCTAGQGSSCGGALEDEKVSVA
;
A
#
# COMPACT_ATOMS: atom_id res chain seq x y z
N CYS A 1 8.21 2.81 15.23
CA CYS A 1 6.94 3.07 14.52
C CYS A 1 5.76 2.20 15.00
N TYR A 2 6.01 1.09 15.70
CA TYR A 2 5.03 0.32 16.48
C TYR A 2 4.89 0.83 17.93
N SER A 3 5.45 2.00 18.25
CA SER A 3 5.34 2.60 19.58
C SER A 3 4.13 3.52 19.66
N LEU A 4 3.54 3.61 20.85
CA LEU A 4 2.41 4.50 21.16
C LEU A 4 2.59 5.90 20.57
N GLU A 5 3.71 6.56 20.84
CA GLU A 5 3.99 7.92 20.37
C GLU A 5 3.91 8.05 18.84
N ASN A 6 4.46 7.07 18.11
CA ASN A 6 4.49 7.12 16.65
C ASN A 6 3.11 6.88 16.03
N VAL A 7 2.37 5.91 16.56
CA VAL A 7 1.03 5.57 16.05
C VAL A 7 0.05 6.70 16.34
N ASP A 8 0.04 7.22 17.56
CA ASP A 8 -0.87 8.31 17.93
C ASP A 8 -0.58 9.60 17.15
N LYS A 9 0.69 9.89 16.86
CA LYS A 9 1.07 11.03 16.01
C LYS A 9 0.54 10.92 14.59
N GLN A 10 0.48 9.70 14.02
CA GLN A 10 0.06 9.49 12.64
C GLN A 10 -1.46 9.27 12.51
N ARG A 11 -2.07 8.57 13.46
CA ARG A 11 -3.45 8.07 13.38
C ARG A 11 -4.41 8.73 14.38
N GLY A 12 -3.90 9.57 15.27
CA GLY A 12 -4.68 10.28 16.29
C GLY A 12 -4.54 9.63 17.67
N LYS A 13 -4.78 10.43 18.71
CA LYS A 13 -4.65 10.01 20.11
C LYS A 13 -5.53 8.80 20.41
N GLY A 14 -4.97 7.76 21.03
CA GLY A 14 -5.67 6.53 21.40
C GLY A 14 -5.73 5.47 20.29
N ALA A 15 -5.31 5.80 19.06
CA ALA A 15 -5.30 4.85 17.96
C ALA A 15 -4.38 3.66 18.21
N PHE A 16 -3.30 3.86 18.97
CA PHE A 16 -2.41 2.76 19.35
C PHE A 16 -3.13 1.71 20.19
N ASP A 17 -3.76 2.12 21.30
CA ASP A 17 -4.41 1.20 22.23
C ASP A 17 -5.55 0.43 21.55
N ASP A 18 -6.34 1.13 20.72
CA ASP A 18 -7.40 0.51 19.92
C ASP A 18 -6.84 -0.49 18.89
N SER A 19 -5.70 -0.18 18.27
CA SER A 19 -5.03 -1.08 17.33
C SER A 19 -4.54 -2.35 18.03
N ILE A 20 -3.88 -2.23 19.18
CA ILE A 20 -3.44 -3.37 19.99
C ILE A 20 -4.62 -4.24 20.40
N LEU A 21 -5.72 -3.63 20.86
CA LEU A 21 -6.94 -4.35 21.20
C LEU A 21 -7.53 -5.10 19.99
N GLY A 22 -7.57 -4.47 18.82
CA GLY A 22 -8.04 -5.09 17.58
C GLY A 22 -7.18 -6.29 17.16
N LEU A 23 -5.86 -6.14 17.22
CA LEU A 23 -4.91 -7.20 16.89
C LEU A 23 -5.04 -8.39 17.85
N HIS A 24 -5.22 -8.15 19.15
CA HIS A 24 -5.49 -9.22 20.11
C HIS A 24 -6.76 -10.00 19.78
N LYS A 25 -7.85 -9.31 19.41
CA LYS A 25 -9.10 -9.96 19.02
C LYS A 25 -8.91 -10.83 17.78
N LEU A 26 -8.16 -10.35 16.79
CA LEU A 26 -7.85 -11.12 15.57
C LEU A 26 -6.98 -12.35 15.89
N ASN A 27 -5.91 -12.19 16.68
CA ASN A 27 -5.09 -13.32 17.13
C ASN A 27 -5.86 -14.33 17.96
N ALA A 28 -6.81 -13.91 18.79
CA ALA A 28 -7.67 -14.81 19.55
C ALA A 28 -8.58 -15.67 18.65
N LEU A 29 -8.96 -15.14 17.48
CA LEU A 29 -9.68 -15.87 16.43
C LEU A 29 -8.75 -16.72 15.55
N GLY A 30 -7.43 -16.63 15.75
CA GLY A 30 -6.43 -17.42 15.03
C GLY A 30 -5.73 -16.69 13.88
N TYR A 31 -6.13 -15.47 13.54
CA TYR A 31 -5.46 -14.68 12.49
C TYR A 31 -4.01 -14.36 12.86
N GLY A 32 -3.09 -14.47 11.92
CA GLY A 32 -1.66 -14.19 12.15
C GLY A 32 -0.84 -15.39 12.62
N ARG A 33 -1.50 -16.49 13.01
CA ARG A 33 -0.83 -17.71 13.51
C ARG A 33 -0.56 -18.69 12.38
N ALA A 34 0.62 -19.28 12.37
CA ALA A 34 1.07 -20.15 11.28
C ALA A 34 0.24 -21.44 11.12
N ASP A 35 -0.39 -21.91 12.19
CA ASP A 35 -1.10 -23.20 12.26
C ASP A 35 -2.59 -23.13 11.91
N THR A 36 -3.15 -21.93 11.72
CA THR A 36 -4.59 -21.74 11.51
C THR A 36 -4.98 -21.53 10.06
N GLY A 37 -4.02 -21.14 9.20
CA GLY A 37 -4.29 -20.70 7.83
C GLY A 37 -5.01 -19.35 7.71
N LEU A 38 -5.22 -18.62 8.82
CA LEU A 38 -5.86 -17.31 8.82
C LEU A 38 -4.82 -16.19 8.74
N THR A 39 -4.82 -15.45 7.63
CA THR A 39 -3.79 -14.43 7.34
C THR A 39 -4.10 -13.07 7.99
N LEU A 40 -3.12 -12.52 8.70
CA LEU A 40 -3.09 -11.14 9.17
C LEU A 40 -1.82 -10.46 8.67
N ASN A 41 -1.97 -9.48 7.79
CA ASN A 41 -0.86 -8.65 7.33
C ASN A 41 -1.00 -7.24 7.89
N LEU A 42 0.13 -6.63 8.22
CA LEU A 42 0.22 -5.25 8.69
C LEU A 42 0.77 -4.36 7.58
N VAL A 43 0.42 -3.08 7.62
CA VAL A 43 0.92 -2.09 6.67
C VAL A 43 1.66 -0.99 7.42
N TYR A 44 2.85 -0.66 6.92
CA TYR A 44 3.66 0.45 7.37
C TYR A 44 3.67 1.55 6.31
N ASN A 45 3.47 2.80 6.76
CA ASN A 45 3.73 3.99 5.96
C ASN A 45 4.73 4.88 6.71
N PRO A 46 5.75 5.44 6.04
CA PRO A 46 6.70 6.33 6.68
C PRO A 46 6.03 7.61 7.19
N GLN A 47 6.64 8.25 8.19
CA GLN A 47 6.22 9.58 8.61
C GLN A 47 6.82 10.63 7.66
N GLY A 48 5.98 11.35 6.93
CA GLY A 48 6.41 12.45 6.07
C GLY A 48 6.90 12.01 4.69
N ALA A 49 7.69 12.89 4.05
CA ALA A 49 8.18 12.79 2.68
C ALA A 49 9.50 12.01 2.59
N THR A 50 9.46 10.72 2.92
CA THR A 50 10.61 9.81 2.79
C THR A 50 10.17 8.48 2.21
N LEU A 51 11.11 7.75 1.60
CA LEU A 51 10.87 6.37 1.17
C LEU A 51 10.85 5.43 2.39
N PRO A 52 10.06 4.35 2.34
CA PRO A 52 10.08 3.34 3.40
C PRO A 52 11.45 2.65 3.49
N PRO A 53 11.84 2.17 4.68
CA PRO A 53 13.05 1.38 4.86
C PRO A 53 12.90 -0.02 4.24
N ASN A 54 13.95 -0.85 4.31
CA ASN A 54 13.89 -2.24 3.85
C ASN A 54 12.74 -3.00 4.54
N GLN A 55 11.84 -3.59 3.74
CA GLN A 55 10.63 -4.22 4.27
C GLN A 55 10.96 -5.45 5.14
N GLN A 56 11.92 -6.29 4.71
CA GLN A 56 12.27 -7.52 5.44
C GLN A 56 12.84 -7.20 6.83
N MET A 57 13.74 -6.21 6.91
CA MET A 57 14.28 -5.75 8.18
C MET A 57 13.18 -5.15 9.07
N LEU A 58 12.31 -4.32 8.50
CA LEU A 58 11.22 -3.69 9.25
C LEU A 58 10.20 -4.73 9.73
N GLU A 59 9.90 -5.75 8.94
CA GLU A 59 9.01 -6.85 9.31
C GLU A 59 9.58 -7.62 10.51
N ALA A 60 10.87 -7.96 10.47
CA ALA A 60 11.52 -8.66 11.56
C ALA A 60 11.48 -7.87 12.87
N ASP A 61 11.71 -6.54 12.79
CA ASP A 61 11.59 -5.66 13.95
C ASP A 61 10.14 -5.61 14.46
N TYR A 62 9.14 -5.41 13.59
CA TYR A 62 7.74 -5.42 14.00
C TYR A 62 7.33 -6.75 14.64
N LYS A 63 7.75 -7.89 14.08
CA LYS A 63 7.47 -9.22 14.64
C LYS A 63 8.07 -9.37 16.03
N ARG A 64 9.35 -8.98 16.22
CA ARG A 64 10.01 -9.05 17.53
C ARG A 64 9.28 -8.21 18.57
N GLU A 65 9.02 -6.95 18.24
CA GLU A 65 8.59 -5.96 19.22
C GLU A 65 7.10 -6.12 19.59
N LEU A 66 6.25 -6.45 18.61
CA LEU A 66 4.85 -6.77 18.88
C LEU A 66 4.68 -8.08 19.65
N LYS A 67 5.55 -9.07 19.41
CA LYS A 67 5.55 -10.32 20.16
C LYS A 67 6.04 -10.11 21.60
N GLU A 68 7.15 -9.40 21.79
CA GLU A 68 7.76 -9.20 23.10
C GLU A 68 6.88 -8.35 24.02
N HIS A 69 6.34 -7.24 23.52
CA HIS A 69 5.62 -6.28 24.37
C HIS A 69 4.11 -6.56 24.47
N PHE A 70 3.53 -7.19 23.46
CA PHE A 70 2.08 -7.37 23.36
C PHE A 70 1.66 -8.81 23.05
N ASN A 71 2.59 -9.76 22.86
CA ASN A 71 2.27 -11.13 22.45
C ASN A 71 1.36 -11.20 21.20
N ILE A 72 1.60 -10.30 20.24
CA ILE A 72 0.88 -10.24 18.97
C ILE A 72 1.70 -10.94 17.88
N GLU A 73 1.03 -11.70 17.02
CA GLU A 73 1.60 -12.37 15.84
C GLU A 73 0.88 -11.92 14.56
N PHE A 74 1.63 -11.85 13.46
CA PHE A 74 1.11 -11.52 12.13
C PHE A 74 1.98 -12.19 11.06
N ASN A 75 1.47 -12.33 9.84
CA ASN A 75 2.12 -13.05 8.76
C ASN A 75 3.16 -12.18 8.03
N GLN A 76 2.74 -11.04 7.47
CA GLN A 76 3.62 -10.16 6.68
C GLN A 76 3.44 -8.68 7.04
N LEU A 77 4.50 -7.90 6.84
CA LEU A 77 4.47 -6.44 6.91
C LEU A 77 4.71 -5.87 5.52
N PHE A 78 3.82 -4.99 5.07
CA PHE A 78 3.95 -4.29 3.80
C PHE A 78 4.36 -2.84 4.02
N ALA A 79 5.51 -2.45 3.50
CA ALA A 79 6.02 -1.09 3.62
C ALA A 79 5.67 -0.29 2.37
N LEU A 80 4.79 0.71 2.52
CA LEU A 80 4.25 1.48 1.41
C LEU A 80 4.70 2.95 1.46
N THR A 81 5.07 3.48 0.31
CA THR A 81 5.37 4.89 0.09
C THR A 81 4.09 5.74 0.24
N ASN A 82 4.20 6.93 0.80
CA ASN A 82 3.08 7.86 0.89
C ASN A 82 2.80 8.46 -0.50
N MET A 83 1.59 8.28 -1.03
CA MET A 83 1.24 8.86 -2.33
C MET A 83 1.10 10.39 -2.24
N PRO A 84 1.72 11.17 -3.15
CA PRO A 84 1.73 12.64 -3.13
C PRO A 84 0.41 13.25 -3.60
N ILE A 85 -0.73 12.75 -3.11
CA ILE A 85 -2.08 13.13 -3.53
C ILE A 85 -2.93 13.56 -2.32
N GLN A 86 -4.06 14.22 -2.61
CA GLN A 86 -5.08 14.59 -1.63
C GLN A 86 -4.48 15.22 -0.36
N ARG A 87 -4.81 14.69 0.82
CA ARG A 87 -4.37 15.25 2.12
C ARG A 87 -2.85 15.33 2.24
N PHE A 88 -2.11 14.29 1.83
CA PHE A 88 -0.65 14.30 1.95
C PHE A 88 -0.03 15.29 0.96
N GLY A 89 -0.52 15.31 -0.30
CA GLY A 89 -0.12 16.31 -1.29
C GLY A 89 -0.34 17.75 -0.80
N ALA A 90 -1.49 18.04 -0.17
CA ALA A 90 -1.78 19.35 0.41
C ALA A 90 -0.82 19.73 1.54
N VAL A 91 -0.44 18.77 2.40
CA VAL A 91 0.58 19.00 3.45
C VAL A 91 1.95 19.31 2.84
N LEU A 92 2.35 18.58 1.79
CA LEU A 92 3.61 18.82 1.10
C LEU A 92 3.64 20.21 0.45
N LEU A 93 2.55 20.61 -0.21
CA LEU A 93 2.43 21.94 -0.80
C LEU A 93 2.52 23.04 0.26
N ALA A 94 1.81 22.90 1.38
CA ALA A 94 1.83 23.87 2.47
C ALA A 94 3.23 24.03 3.11
N LYS A 95 4.07 23.01 3.02
CA LYS A 95 5.45 23.00 3.53
C LYS A 95 6.51 23.30 2.48
N ASN A 96 6.13 23.54 1.23
CA ASN A 96 7.04 23.62 0.08
C ASN A 96 7.90 22.35 -0.13
N GLU A 97 7.39 21.19 0.27
CA GLU A 97 8.06 19.88 0.17
C GLU A 97 7.57 19.06 -1.04
N PHE A 98 6.56 19.54 -1.78
CA PHE A 98 5.96 18.76 -2.88
C PHE A 98 6.95 18.44 -4.01
N HIS A 99 7.63 19.45 -4.55
CA HIS A 99 8.60 19.23 -5.63
C HIS A 99 9.80 18.39 -5.17
N PRO A 100 10.45 18.70 -4.01
CA PRO A 100 11.51 17.84 -3.49
C PRO A 100 11.09 16.38 -3.28
N TYR A 101 9.86 16.15 -2.81
CA TYR A 101 9.36 14.79 -2.65
C TYR A 101 9.08 14.10 -3.98
N MET A 102 8.53 14.81 -4.97
CA MET A 102 8.37 14.28 -6.33
C MET A 102 9.72 13.93 -6.97
N ASP A 103 10.75 14.77 -6.78
CA ASP A 103 12.11 14.50 -7.26
C ASP A 103 12.68 13.25 -6.58
N LEU A 104 12.52 13.10 -5.26
CA LEU A 104 12.90 11.88 -4.53
C LEU A 104 12.27 10.62 -5.15
N LEU A 105 10.96 10.65 -5.44
CA LEU A 105 10.26 9.50 -6.03
C LEU A 105 10.78 9.19 -7.45
N LYS A 106 11.02 10.22 -8.27
CA LYS A 106 11.54 10.07 -9.64
C LYS A 106 12.98 9.56 -9.64
N ASP A 107 13.83 10.10 -8.79
CA ASP A 107 15.24 9.73 -8.67
C ASP A 107 15.43 8.28 -8.17
N ASN A 108 14.43 7.74 -7.48
CA ASN A 108 14.43 6.37 -6.97
C ASN A 108 13.49 5.44 -7.76
N TYR A 109 13.05 5.84 -8.95
CA TYR A 109 12.27 4.97 -9.83
C TYR A 109 13.02 3.66 -10.14
N ASP A 110 12.36 2.53 -9.96
CA ASP A 110 12.86 1.23 -10.39
C ASP A 110 11.89 0.59 -11.39
N ALA A 111 12.39 0.30 -12.60
CA ALA A 111 11.62 -0.35 -13.65
C ALA A 111 11.24 -1.80 -13.32
N GLY A 112 11.98 -2.47 -12.44
CA GLY A 112 11.66 -3.81 -11.93
C GLY A 112 10.30 -3.84 -11.24
N ASN A 113 9.97 -2.79 -10.49
CA ASN A 113 8.71 -2.65 -9.77
C ASN A 113 7.49 -2.61 -10.71
N LEU A 114 7.66 -2.19 -11.97
CA LEU A 114 6.55 -2.09 -12.92
C LEU A 114 5.85 -3.42 -13.16
N LYS A 115 6.52 -4.56 -13.02
CA LYS A 115 5.88 -5.86 -13.27
C LYS A 115 4.83 -6.20 -12.22
N GLU A 116 5.07 -5.72 -11.00
CA GLU A 116 4.34 -6.12 -9.80
C GLU A 116 3.40 -5.02 -9.26
N VAL A 117 3.32 -3.85 -9.92
CA VAL A 117 2.34 -2.83 -9.54
C VAL A 117 0.91 -3.35 -9.70
N MET A 118 0.08 -3.07 -8.69
CA MET A 118 -1.27 -3.63 -8.56
C MET A 118 -2.18 -3.30 -9.75
N CYS A 119 -2.03 -2.13 -10.37
CA CYS A 119 -2.88 -1.70 -11.49
C CYS A 119 -2.75 -2.60 -12.74
N ARG A 120 -1.80 -3.54 -12.77
CA ARG A 120 -1.66 -4.53 -13.86
C ARG A 120 -2.52 -5.77 -13.69
N SER A 121 -2.91 -6.09 -12.45
CA SER A 121 -3.62 -7.32 -12.12
C SER A 121 -4.92 -7.06 -11.34
N THR A 122 -5.17 -5.81 -10.94
CA THR A 122 -6.34 -5.40 -10.16
C THR A 122 -6.99 -4.17 -10.79
N ILE A 123 -8.28 -4.01 -10.50
CA ILE A 123 -9.09 -2.86 -10.91
C ILE A 123 -9.77 -2.31 -9.67
N SER A 124 -9.83 -0.99 -9.55
CA SER A 124 -10.60 -0.34 -8.49
C SER A 124 -12.02 -0.05 -8.96
N VAL A 125 -12.98 -0.29 -8.08
CA VAL A 125 -14.40 -0.07 -8.35
C VAL A 125 -14.97 0.79 -7.23
N ASN A 126 -15.56 1.93 -7.58
CA ASN A 126 -16.19 2.78 -6.58
C ASN A 126 -17.58 2.26 -6.18
N TRP A 127 -18.22 2.92 -5.22
CA TRP A 127 -19.53 2.51 -4.70
C TRP A 127 -20.69 2.66 -5.71
N LEU A 128 -20.51 3.45 -6.77
CA LEU A 128 -21.45 3.56 -7.90
C LEU A 128 -21.24 2.45 -8.94
N GLY A 129 -20.17 1.66 -8.79
CA GLY A 129 -19.77 0.63 -9.75
C GLY A 129 -18.91 1.16 -10.89
N GLU A 130 -18.39 2.39 -10.81
CA GLU A 130 -17.50 2.95 -11.83
C GLU A 130 -16.09 2.38 -11.70
N LEU A 131 -15.44 2.16 -12.84
CA LEU A 131 -14.12 1.52 -12.93
C LEU A 131 -12.99 2.53 -13.00
N PHE A 132 -11.89 2.20 -12.31
CA PHE A 132 -10.62 2.93 -12.30
C PHE A 132 -9.47 1.93 -12.34
N ASP A 133 -8.33 2.27 -12.94
CA ASP A 133 -7.19 1.34 -13.03
C ASP A 133 -6.51 1.08 -11.67
N CYS A 134 -6.67 1.99 -10.70
CA CYS A 134 -6.24 1.80 -9.32
C CYS A 134 -7.02 2.67 -8.34
N ASP A 135 -6.83 2.44 -7.06
CA ASP A 135 -7.42 3.22 -5.97
C ASP A 135 -6.97 4.68 -5.99
N PHE A 136 -5.70 4.97 -6.35
CA PHE A 136 -5.20 6.33 -6.48
C PHE A 136 -5.82 7.07 -7.68
N ASN A 137 -6.00 6.39 -8.82
CA ASN A 137 -6.76 6.94 -9.94
C ASN A 137 -8.19 7.26 -9.51
N GLN A 138 -8.83 6.38 -8.73
CA GLN A 138 -10.14 6.65 -8.15
C GLN A 138 -10.13 7.88 -7.22
N GLN A 139 -9.14 8.02 -6.34
CA GLN A 139 -9.02 9.19 -5.46
C GLN A 139 -8.75 10.48 -6.22
N LEU A 140 -8.21 10.41 -7.43
CA LEU A 140 -7.95 11.55 -8.30
C LEU A 140 -9.05 11.76 -9.36
N GLU A 141 -10.11 10.94 -9.34
CA GLU A 141 -11.16 10.93 -10.36
C GLU A 141 -10.60 10.78 -11.80
N MET A 142 -9.49 10.06 -11.94
CA MET A 142 -8.83 9.79 -13.22
C MET A 142 -9.57 8.67 -13.96
N PRO A 143 -10.22 8.94 -15.10
CA PRO A 143 -11.00 7.94 -15.81
C PRO A 143 -10.09 6.88 -16.45
N VAL A 144 -10.61 5.66 -16.61
CA VAL A 144 -9.95 4.64 -17.43
C VAL A 144 -9.80 5.13 -18.88
N PRO A 145 -8.69 4.82 -19.58
CA PRO A 145 -8.51 5.22 -20.98
C PRO A 145 -9.60 4.67 -21.90
N ASN A 146 -10.04 3.44 -21.65
CA ASN A 146 -11.08 2.78 -22.42
C ASN A 146 -12.49 3.22 -21.99
N LYS A 147 -13.06 4.20 -22.71
CA LYS A 147 -14.41 4.74 -22.43
C LYS A 147 -15.56 3.76 -22.59
N SER A 148 -15.35 2.60 -23.23
CA SER A 148 -16.39 1.57 -23.34
C SER A 148 -16.51 0.68 -22.10
N ARG A 149 -15.61 0.86 -21.12
CA ARG A 149 -15.47 0.07 -19.90
C ARG A 149 -15.50 0.97 -18.67
N GLN A 150 -16.59 1.70 -18.48
CA GLN A 150 -16.69 2.68 -17.38
C GLN A 150 -17.35 2.09 -16.13
N HIS A 151 -18.05 0.96 -16.23
CA HIS A 151 -18.82 0.40 -15.12
C HIS A 151 -18.52 -1.10 -14.96
N LEU A 152 -18.54 -1.59 -13.72
CA LEU A 152 -18.41 -3.00 -13.33
C LEU A 152 -19.22 -3.99 -14.19
N ARG A 153 -20.42 -3.60 -14.64
CA ARG A 153 -21.27 -4.44 -15.50
C ARG A 153 -20.63 -4.73 -16.86
N ASP A 154 -19.76 -3.84 -17.33
CA ASP A 154 -19.07 -3.98 -18.62
C ASP A 154 -18.05 -5.13 -18.55
N LEU A 155 -17.53 -5.45 -17.36
CA LEU A 155 -16.61 -6.59 -17.16
C LEU A 155 -17.27 -7.96 -17.36
N LEU A 156 -18.60 -8.02 -17.44
CA LEU A 156 -19.32 -9.25 -17.77
C LEU A 156 -19.20 -9.62 -19.26
N THR A 157 -18.90 -8.65 -20.12
CA THR A 157 -18.83 -8.85 -21.58
C THR A 157 -17.49 -8.40 -22.18
N GLN A 158 -16.69 -7.65 -21.43
CA GLN A 158 -15.41 -7.10 -21.87
C GLN A 158 -14.29 -7.56 -20.94
N ASN A 159 -13.18 -8.05 -21.52
CA ASN A 159 -11.98 -8.41 -20.78
C ASN A 159 -11.00 -7.21 -20.78
N PRO A 160 -10.62 -6.67 -19.61
CA PRO A 160 -9.69 -5.55 -19.51
C PRO A 160 -8.22 -5.93 -19.72
N THR A 161 -7.91 -7.22 -19.88
CA THR A 161 -6.53 -7.69 -20.02
C THR A 161 -5.87 -7.08 -21.26
N GLY A 162 -4.78 -6.34 -21.05
CA GLY A 162 -4.02 -5.68 -22.11
C GLY A 162 -4.48 -4.27 -22.45
N ASP A 163 -5.52 -3.75 -21.77
CA ASP A 163 -5.88 -2.34 -21.86
C ASP A 163 -4.77 -1.44 -21.33
N ASP A 164 -4.68 -0.24 -21.89
CA ASP A 164 -3.82 0.82 -21.35
C ASP A 164 -4.30 1.26 -19.97
N ILE A 165 -3.35 1.57 -19.10
CA ILE A 165 -3.57 2.06 -17.73
C ILE A 165 -3.38 3.59 -17.73
N ALA A 166 -4.33 4.33 -17.17
CA ALA A 166 -4.14 5.77 -16.95
C ALA A 166 -3.02 6.00 -15.91
N ILE A 167 -2.00 6.78 -16.30
CA ILE A 167 -0.83 7.09 -15.46
C ILE A 167 -0.79 8.59 -15.10
N GLY A 168 -0.15 8.90 -13.98
CA GLY A 168 0.11 10.27 -13.53
C GLY A 168 1.31 10.33 -12.58
N ASP A 169 1.63 11.52 -12.07
CA ASP A 169 2.80 11.72 -11.21
C ASP A 169 2.79 10.83 -9.95
N HIS A 170 1.60 10.53 -9.41
CA HIS A 170 1.47 9.65 -8.25
C HIS A 170 1.98 8.22 -8.50
N CYS A 171 2.06 7.77 -9.76
CA CYS A 171 2.55 6.43 -10.11
C CYS A 171 4.02 6.23 -9.71
N TYR A 172 4.82 7.31 -9.62
CA TYR A 172 6.17 7.22 -9.08
C TYR A 172 6.19 6.77 -7.61
N GLY A 173 5.13 7.02 -6.84
CA GLY A 173 5.01 6.48 -5.49
C GLY A 173 4.92 4.96 -5.45
N CYS A 174 4.33 4.33 -6.48
CA CYS A 174 4.19 2.88 -6.57
C CYS A 174 5.47 2.19 -7.08
N THR A 175 6.32 2.92 -7.80
CA THR A 175 7.49 2.37 -8.50
C THR A 175 8.83 2.83 -7.91
N ALA A 176 8.83 3.79 -6.98
CA ALA A 176 10.05 4.24 -6.32
C ALA A 176 10.54 3.28 -5.22
N GLY A 177 11.86 3.18 -5.08
CA GLY A 177 12.52 2.34 -4.08
C GLY A 177 12.17 0.87 -4.25
N GLN A 178 11.70 0.23 -3.18
CA GLN A 178 11.25 -1.18 -3.20
C GLN A 178 9.84 -1.34 -3.81
N GLY A 179 9.23 -0.28 -4.32
CA GLY A 179 7.86 -0.31 -4.84
C GLY A 179 6.80 -0.31 -3.74
N SER A 180 5.54 -0.27 -4.14
CA SER A 180 4.41 -0.33 -3.20
C SER A 180 3.28 -1.14 -3.81
N SER A 181 2.97 -2.28 -3.17
CA SER A 181 1.82 -3.13 -3.50
C SER A 181 1.22 -3.76 -2.25
N CYS A 182 0.01 -4.29 -2.36
CA CYS A 182 -0.59 -5.15 -1.33
C CYS A 182 0.13 -6.51 -1.17
N GLY A 183 1.13 -6.82 -2.00
CA GLY A 183 2.11 -7.90 -1.79
C GLY A 183 3.38 -7.44 -1.07
N GLY A 184 3.51 -6.14 -0.77
CA GLY A 184 4.69 -5.53 -0.16
C GLY A 184 5.70 -4.97 -1.16
N ALA A 185 6.94 -4.87 -0.71
CA ALA A 185 8.13 -4.63 -1.53
C ALA A 185 8.16 -5.62 -2.70
N LEU A 186 8.37 -5.08 -3.89
CA LEU A 186 8.31 -5.78 -5.16
C LEU A 186 9.70 -6.36 -5.48
N GLU A 187 10.10 -7.39 -4.73
CA GLU A 187 11.27 -8.20 -5.09
C GLU A 187 10.85 -9.34 -6.02
N ASP A 188 11.72 -9.68 -7.00
CA ASP A 188 11.51 -10.81 -7.92
C ASP A 188 11.38 -12.12 -7.13
N GLU A 189 10.15 -12.62 -6.92
CA GLU A 189 9.95 -14.04 -6.62
C GLU A 189 10.41 -14.84 -7.84
N LYS A 190 11.56 -15.52 -7.71
CA LYS A 190 11.94 -16.57 -8.65
C LYS A 190 10.94 -17.70 -8.54
N VAL A 191 9.90 -17.66 -9.36
CA VAL A 191 8.99 -18.78 -9.58
C VAL A 191 9.81 -19.92 -10.16
N SER A 192 10.16 -20.90 -9.32
CA SER A 192 10.63 -22.20 -9.77
C SER A 192 9.44 -22.91 -10.42
N VAL A 193 9.39 -22.87 -11.75
CA VAL A 193 8.46 -23.69 -12.52
C VAL A 193 8.95 -25.13 -12.43
N ALA A 194 8.15 -25.98 -11.80
CA ALA A 194 8.27 -27.44 -11.88
C ALA A 194 7.62 -27.96 -13.16
#